data_AF-A0A4V6J2E5-F1
#
_entry.id   AF-A0A4V6J2E5-F1
#
_cell.length_a   1.000
_cell.length_b   1.000
_cell.length_c   1.000
_cell.angle_alpha   90.00
_cell.angle_beta   90.00
_cell.angle_gamma   90.00
#
_symmetry.space_group_name_H-M   'P 1'
#
loop_
_entity.id
_entity.type
_entity.pdbx_description
1 polymer ?
#
loop_
_entity_poly.entity_id
_entity_poly.type
_entity_poly.pdbx_seq_one_letter_code
_entity_poly.pdbx_strand_id
1 'polypeptide(L)'
;MRPDNVEYMHYEAELVVVIGKTARRVSEADALDYVAGYTVCNDYAIRDYLENYYRPNLRVKSRDTLTPIGPWIVSKETVPDPHNLTLSTWVNGELRQQGTTADLIFSIPFLIAYLSEFMTPAARRHDRHRHA
;
A
#
# COMPACT_ATOMS: atom_id res chain seq x y z
N MET A 1 2.57 18.55 2.47
CA MET A 1 2.26 19.83 1.78
C MET A 1 2.85 19.78 0.38
N ARG A 2 2.17 20.32 -0.65
CA ARG A 2 2.74 20.40 -2.00
C ARG A 2 3.96 21.34 -1.98
N PRO A 3 5.12 20.94 -2.54
CA PRO A 3 6.28 21.83 -2.63
C PRO A 3 5.97 23.09 -3.44
N ASP A 4 6.69 24.17 -3.16
CA ASP A 4 6.69 25.35 -4.03
C ASP A 4 7.34 25.01 -5.38
N ASN A 5 6.94 25.74 -6.43
CA ASN A 5 7.56 25.70 -7.76
C ASN A 5 7.55 24.31 -8.45
N VAL A 6 6.56 23.46 -8.13
CA VAL A 6 6.30 22.23 -8.90
C VAL A 6 5.03 22.38 -9.73
N GLU A 7 5.00 21.76 -10.90
CA GLU A 7 3.85 21.74 -11.78
C GLU A 7 2.83 20.70 -11.32
N TYR A 8 3.26 19.47 -11.06
CA TYR A 8 2.36 18.34 -10.92
C TYR A 8 2.65 17.46 -9.69
N MET A 9 1.73 17.55 -8.73
CA MET A 9 1.60 16.62 -7.61
C MET A 9 0.25 15.93 -7.73
N HIS A 10 0.23 14.60 -7.62
CA HIS A 10 -1.01 13.84 -7.70
C HIS A 10 -1.12 12.81 -6.58
N TYR A 11 -2.35 12.52 -6.20
CA TYR A 11 -2.74 11.47 -5.25
C TYR A 11 -2.72 10.10 -5.94
N GLU A 12 -2.57 9.04 -5.16
CA GLU A 12 -2.67 7.65 -5.61
C GLU A 12 -3.41 6.85 -4.53
N ALA A 13 -4.70 6.58 -4.71
CA ALA A 13 -5.44 5.73 -3.76
C ALA A 13 -5.05 4.27 -3.93
N GLU A 14 -4.60 3.65 -2.85
CA GLU A 14 -4.05 2.30 -2.85
C GLU A 14 -4.65 1.44 -1.74
N LEU A 15 -4.84 0.15 -2.05
CA LEU A 15 -5.05 -0.88 -1.04
C LEU A 15 -3.70 -1.28 -0.46
N VAL A 16 -3.56 -1.27 0.86
CA VAL A 16 -2.35 -1.73 1.55
C VAL A 16 -2.63 -3.06 2.22
N VAL A 17 -1.76 -4.03 1.96
CA VAL A 17 -1.79 -5.35 2.59
C VAL A 17 -0.83 -5.36 3.79
N VAL A 18 -1.33 -5.73 4.97
CA VAL A 18 -0.54 -5.81 6.20
C VAL A 18 -0.14 -7.27 6.47
N ILE A 19 1.16 -7.54 6.52
CA ILE A 19 1.70 -8.87 6.82
C ILE A 19 1.59 -9.15 8.33
N GLY A 20 0.90 -10.25 8.66
CA GLY A 20 0.66 -10.71 10.04
C GLY A 20 1.54 -11.85 10.51
N LYS A 21 2.16 -12.59 9.58
CA LYS A 21 3.10 -13.68 9.87
C LYS A 21 4.35 -13.51 9.04
N THR A 22 5.51 -13.87 9.59
CA THR A 22 6.76 -13.88 8.83
C THR A 22 6.66 -14.85 7.66
N ALA A 23 6.85 -14.36 6.44
CA ALA A 23 6.76 -15.11 5.19
C ALA A 23 8.16 -15.33 4.59
N ARG A 24 8.49 -16.56 4.20
CA ARG A 24 9.69 -16.89 3.43
C ARG A 24 9.39 -18.08 2.51
N ARG A 25 9.57 -17.90 1.21
CA ARG A 25 9.26 -18.91 0.17
C ARG A 25 7.84 -19.48 0.32
N VAL A 26 6.87 -18.59 0.54
CA VAL A 26 5.46 -18.94 0.68
C VAL A 26 4.87 -19.19 -0.70
N SER A 27 4.04 -20.22 -0.84
CA SER A 27 3.32 -20.49 -2.09
C SER A 27 2.21 -19.46 -2.32
N GLU A 28 1.82 -19.22 -3.56
CA GLU A 28 0.68 -18.33 -3.85
C GLU A 28 -0.61 -18.83 -3.18
N ALA A 29 -0.82 -20.15 -3.13
CA ALA A 29 -2.01 -20.76 -2.52
C ALA A 29 -2.10 -20.48 -1.00
N ASP A 30 -0.96 -20.40 -0.31
CA ASP A 30 -0.91 -20.17 1.14
C ASP A 30 -0.76 -18.68 1.50
N ALA A 31 -0.57 -17.80 0.52
CA ALA A 31 -0.12 -16.42 0.76
C ALA A 31 -1.07 -15.59 1.63
N LEU A 32 -2.39 -15.76 1.47
CA LEU A 32 -3.39 -15.02 2.26
C LEU A 32 -3.39 -15.45 3.75
N ASP A 33 -2.82 -16.60 4.09
CA ASP A 33 -2.66 -17.02 5.49
C ASP A 33 -1.64 -16.19 6.26
N TYR A 34 -0.80 -15.44 5.55
CA TYR A 34 0.23 -14.55 6.11
C TYR A 34 -0.25 -13.10 6.24
N VAL A 35 -1.42 -12.76 5.72
CA VAL A 35 -2.04 -11.43 5.83
C VAL A 35 -2.70 -11.29 7.21
N ALA A 36 -2.44 -10.18 7.91
CA ALA A 36 -3.19 -9.77 9.10
C ALA A 36 -4.47 -9.03 8.70
N GLY A 37 -4.39 -8.19 7.68
CA GLY A 37 -5.50 -7.35 7.27
C GLY A 37 -5.12 -6.35 6.21
N TYR A 38 -5.99 -5.36 6.05
CA TYR A 38 -5.90 -4.36 5.01
C TYR A 38 -6.03 -2.95 5.61
N THR A 39 -5.39 -1.98 4.98
CA THR A 39 -5.62 -0.55 5.26
C THR A 39 -5.59 0.19 3.92
N VAL A 40 -5.85 1.49 3.93
CA VAL A 40 -5.65 2.35 2.76
C VAL A 40 -4.41 3.22 2.95
N CYS A 41 -3.80 3.62 1.84
CA CYS A 41 -2.88 4.76 1.82
C CYS A 41 -3.18 5.68 0.63
N ASN A 42 -2.57 6.86 0.68
CA ASN A 42 -2.44 7.75 -0.45
C ASN A 42 -0.96 7.92 -0.77
N ASP A 43 -0.48 7.30 -1.84
CA ASP A 43 0.94 7.30 -2.20
C ASP A 43 1.29 8.47 -3.13
N TYR A 44 1.28 9.69 -2.58
CA TYR A 44 1.50 10.90 -3.37
C TYR A 44 2.82 10.85 -4.14
N ALA A 45 2.80 11.42 -5.36
CA ALA A 45 3.99 11.61 -6.15
C ALA A 45 4.14 13.06 -6.60
N ILE A 46 5.39 13.54 -6.61
CA ILE A 46 5.78 14.80 -7.25
C ILE A 46 6.43 14.46 -8.59
N ARG A 47 5.65 14.56 -9.68
CA ARG A 47 6.08 14.08 -11.00
C ARG A 47 7.28 14.85 -11.53
N ASP A 48 7.39 16.12 -11.20
CA ASP A 48 8.49 17.02 -11.55
C ASP A 48 9.87 16.52 -11.08
N TYR A 49 9.92 15.68 -10.04
CA TYR A 49 11.17 15.18 -9.48
C TYR A 49 11.57 13.80 -10.02
N LEU A 50 10.82 13.27 -11.01
CA LEU A 50 11.15 12.00 -11.64
C LEU A 50 12.43 12.08 -12.44
N GLU A 51 13.27 11.07 -12.21
CA GLU A 51 14.50 10.82 -12.96
C GLU A 51 14.52 9.34 -13.39
N ASN A 52 15.56 8.92 -14.11
CA ASN A 52 15.68 7.56 -14.62
C ASN A 52 16.65 6.67 -13.84
N TYR A 53 17.10 7.13 -12.67
CA TYR A 53 17.90 6.35 -11.73
C TYR A 53 17.01 5.88 -10.58
N TYR A 54 16.90 4.55 -10.41
CA TYR A 54 15.99 3.92 -9.43
C TYR A 54 14.57 4.49 -9.46
N ARG A 55 13.98 4.56 -10.66
CA ARG A 55 12.66 5.16 -10.87
C ARG A 55 11.53 4.30 -10.28
N PRO A 56 10.57 4.88 -9.54
CA PRO A 56 10.54 6.24 -9.02
C PRO A 56 11.50 6.42 -7.82
N ASN A 57 12.31 7.49 -7.83
CA ASN A 57 13.34 7.72 -6.82
C ASN A 57 12.76 8.27 -5.49
N LEU A 58 13.59 8.29 -4.44
CA LEU A 58 13.20 8.73 -3.09
C LEU A 58 12.71 10.18 -3.04
N ARG A 59 13.23 11.06 -3.90
CA ARG A 59 12.80 12.47 -3.95
C ARG A 59 11.34 12.60 -4.40
N VAL A 60 10.81 11.61 -5.11
CA VAL A 60 9.40 11.53 -5.51
C VAL A 60 8.55 10.89 -4.42
N LYS A 61 8.97 9.75 -3.85
CA LYS A 61 8.11 8.83 -3.08
C LYS A 61 8.41 8.68 -1.59
N SER A 62 9.46 9.33 -1.07
CA SER A 62 9.85 9.22 0.35
C SER A 62 10.00 10.58 1.02
N ARG A 63 9.16 11.53 0.61
CA ARG A 63 9.10 12.85 1.23
C ARG A 63 8.20 12.81 2.46
N ASP A 64 8.57 13.59 3.48
CA ASP A 64 7.77 13.72 4.69
C ASP A 64 6.31 14.05 4.36
N THR A 65 5.38 13.40 5.08
CA THR A 65 3.92 13.56 4.95
C THR A 65 3.27 13.05 3.65
N LEU A 66 4.02 12.51 2.68
CA LEU A 66 3.48 12.13 1.37
C LEU A 66 2.99 10.69 1.23
N THR A 67 2.96 9.93 2.33
CA THR A 67 2.30 8.62 2.37
C THR A 67 1.35 8.53 3.57
N PRO A 68 0.23 9.29 3.61
CA PRO A 68 -0.81 9.05 4.60
C PRO A 68 -1.28 7.59 4.53
N ILE A 69 -1.31 6.91 5.67
CA ILE A 69 -1.71 5.50 5.78
C ILE A 69 -2.63 5.35 7.00
N GLY A 70 -3.69 4.53 6.86
CA GLY A 70 -4.70 4.34 7.90
C GLY A 70 -6.07 4.88 7.49
N PRO A 71 -6.97 5.20 8.44
CA PRO A 71 -6.71 5.35 9.87
C PRO A 71 -6.68 4.02 10.65
N TRP A 72 -7.15 2.91 10.05
CA TRP A 72 -7.31 1.62 10.73
C TRP A 72 -6.84 0.48 9.84
N ILE A 73 -6.39 -0.59 10.49
CA ILE A 73 -6.20 -1.90 9.85
C ILE A 73 -7.49 -2.69 10.07
N VAL A 74 -8.17 -3.07 8.99
CA VAL A 74 -9.30 -3.99 9.03
C VAL A 74 -8.81 -5.42 8.94
N SER A 75 -9.33 -6.31 9.79
CA SER A 75 -8.93 -7.72 9.83
C SER A 75 -9.26 -8.40 8.51
N LYS A 76 -8.40 -9.31 8.03
CA LYS A 76 -8.65 -10.00 6.74
C LYS A 76 -9.98 -10.76 6.70
N GLU A 77 -10.45 -11.24 7.85
CA GLU A 77 -11.72 -11.97 7.99
C GLU A 77 -12.94 -11.09 7.67
N THR A 78 -12.79 -9.77 7.78
CA THR A 78 -13.85 -8.80 7.43
C THR A 78 -13.85 -8.42 5.95
N VAL A 79 -12.84 -8.86 5.19
CA VAL A 79 -12.66 -8.61 3.76
C VAL A 79 -12.51 -9.96 3.05
N PRO A 80 -13.63 -10.69 2.82
CA PRO A 80 -13.58 -12.05 2.29
C PRO A 80 -13.03 -12.12 0.87
N ASP A 81 -13.17 -11.04 0.09
CA ASP A 81 -12.63 -10.91 -1.26
C ASP A 81 -11.89 -9.56 -1.41
N PRO A 82 -10.56 -9.53 -1.22
CA PRO A 82 -9.77 -8.32 -1.33
C PRO A 82 -9.54 -7.89 -2.79
N HIS A 83 -9.98 -8.69 -3.77
CA HIS A 83 -9.92 -8.37 -5.19
C HIS A 83 -11.24 -7.78 -5.70
N ASN A 84 -12.24 -7.57 -4.85
CA ASN A 84 -13.52 -6.95 -5.23
C ASN A 84 -13.82 -5.67 -4.40
N LEU A 85 -12.82 -4.82 -4.24
CA LEU A 85 -12.91 -3.55 -3.52
C LEU A 85 -12.86 -2.37 -4.49
N THR A 86 -13.73 -1.39 -4.28
CA THR A 86 -13.67 -0.11 -4.99
C THR A 86 -12.71 0.85 -4.28
N LEU A 87 -11.78 1.43 -5.03
CA LEU A 87 -10.93 2.53 -4.57
C LEU A 87 -11.49 3.85 -5.10
N SER A 88 -11.45 4.91 -4.30
CA SER A 88 -11.94 6.22 -4.72
C SER A 88 -11.14 7.34 -4.07
N THR A 89 -10.83 8.37 -4.86
CA THR A 89 -10.23 9.62 -4.37
C THR A 89 -11.17 10.78 -4.61
N TRP A 90 -11.45 11.52 -3.55
CA TRP A 90 -12.25 12.74 -3.56
C TRP A 90 -11.35 13.95 -3.27
N VAL A 91 -11.50 15.01 -4.05
CA VAL A 91 -10.80 16.28 -3.82
C VAL A 91 -11.85 17.37 -3.66
N ASN A 92 -11.92 17.96 -2.46
CA ASN A 92 -12.92 19.00 -2.14
C ASN A 92 -14.36 18.57 -2.44
N GLY A 93 -14.68 17.28 -2.22
CA GLY A 93 -16.02 16.72 -2.49
C GLY A 93 -16.28 16.33 -3.94
N GLU A 94 -15.33 16.51 -4.86
CA GLU A 94 -15.42 16.06 -6.24
C GLU A 94 -14.71 14.71 -6.42
N LEU A 95 -15.38 13.72 -7.01
CA LEU A 95 -14.77 12.43 -7.34
C LEU A 95 -13.76 12.63 -8.47
N ARG A 96 -12.50 12.24 -8.25
CA ARG A 96 -11.41 12.43 -9.22
C ARG A 96 -10.72 11.15 -9.67
N GLN A 97 -10.85 10.08 -8.90
CA GLN A 97 -10.31 8.76 -9.23
C GLN A 97 -11.28 7.71 -8.72
N GLN A 98 -11.54 6.71 -9.55
CA GLN A 98 -12.27 5.52 -9.16
C GLN A 98 -11.67 4.32 -9.90
N GLY A 99 -11.50 3.21 -9.19
CA GLY A 99 -11.02 1.95 -9.75
C GLY A 99 -11.46 0.78 -8.88
N THR A 100 -11.18 -0.44 -9.34
CA THR A 100 -11.45 -1.66 -8.57
C THR A 100 -10.18 -2.49 -8.43
N THR A 101 -10.01 -3.15 -7.28
CA THR A 101 -8.92 -4.10 -7.07
C THR A 101 -9.03 -5.33 -7.98
N ALA A 102 -10.15 -5.51 -8.67
CA ALA A 102 -10.31 -6.55 -9.69
C ALA A 102 -9.38 -6.30 -10.90
N ASP A 103 -8.96 -5.04 -11.09
CA ASP A 103 -8.05 -4.62 -12.16
C ASP A 103 -6.56 -4.75 -11.78
N LEU A 104 -6.24 -5.31 -10.60
CA LEU A 104 -4.85 -5.58 -10.21
C LEU A 104 -4.20 -6.52 -11.22
N ILE A 105 -3.14 -6.05 -11.89
CA ILE A 105 -2.36 -6.86 -12.85
C ILE A 105 -1.70 -8.06 -12.15
N PHE A 106 -1.20 -7.86 -10.93
CA PHE A 106 -0.63 -8.90 -10.09
C PHE A 106 -1.46 -9.05 -8.82
N SER A 107 -1.91 -10.28 -8.54
CA SER A 107 -2.76 -10.57 -7.38
C SER A 107 -2.00 -10.36 -6.05
N ILE A 108 -2.72 -10.06 -4.97
CA ILE A 108 -2.14 -10.00 -3.62
C ILE A 108 -1.38 -11.29 -3.25
N PRO A 109 -1.95 -12.51 -3.46
CA PRO A 109 -1.22 -13.75 -3.24
C PRO A 109 0.08 -13.85 -4.03
N PHE A 110 0.05 -13.48 -5.32
CA PHE A 110 1.22 -13.50 -6.19
C PHE A 110 2.32 -12.58 -5.68
N LEU A 111 1.98 -11.33 -5.32
CA LEU A 111 2.95 -10.34 -4.81
C LEU A 111 3.63 -10.81 -3.52
N ILE A 112 2.88 -11.42 -2.59
CA ILE A 112 3.43 -11.97 -1.36
C ILE A 112 4.37 -13.14 -1.66
N ALA A 113 3.95 -14.09 -2.51
CA ALA A 113 4.77 -15.23 -2.89
C ALA A 113 6.08 -14.75 -3.55
N TYR A 114 5.97 -13.85 -4.53
CA TYR A 114 7.10 -13.24 -5.24
C TYR A 114 8.10 -12.57 -4.29
N LEU A 115 7.64 -11.68 -3.41
CA LEU A 115 8.52 -10.99 -2.47
C LEU A 115 9.14 -11.94 -1.44
N SER A 116 8.36 -12.92 -0.96
CA SER A 116 8.84 -13.88 0.03
C SER A 116 9.91 -14.85 -0.51
N GLU A 117 10.03 -14.98 -1.83
CA GLU A 117 11.03 -15.85 -2.47
C GLU A 117 12.44 -15.36 -2.18
N PHE A 118 12.69 -14.06 -2.37
CA PHE A 118 14.03 -13.47 -2.24
C PHE A 118 14.23 -12.63 -0.97
N MET A 119 13.20 -12.03 -0.39
CA MET A 119 13.26 -11.32 0.91
C MET A 119 12.30 -11.92 1.94
N THR A 120 12.38 -11.53 3.20
CA THR A 120 11.51 -12.05 4.28
C THR A 120 10.56 -10.94 4.72
N PRO A 121 9.31 -10.88 4.23
CA PRO A 121 8.27 -10.06 4.83
C PRO A 121 8.05 -10.48 6.28
N ALA A 122 8.33 -9.59 7.22
CA ALA A 122 8.19 -9.87 8.65
C ALA A 122 6.89 -9.27 9.18
N ALA A 123 6.21 -10.01 10.05
CA ALA A 123 5.17 -9.43 10.87
C ALA A 123 5.77 -8.30 11.72
N ARG A 124 5.12 -7.13 11.75
CA ARG A 124 5.50 -6.10 12.70
C ARG A 124 5.28 -6.67 14.10
N ARG A 125 6.35 -6.83 14.89
CA ARG A 125 6.19 -7.00 16.33
C ARG A 125 5.58 -5.70 16.84
N HIS A 126 4.30 -5.73 17.20
CA HIS A 126 3.81 -4.77 18.17
C HIS A 126 4.56 -5.09 19.46
N ASP A 127 5.66 -4.38 19.70
CA ASP A 127 6.22 -4.34 21.03
C ASP A 127 5.10 -3.81 21.91
N ARG A 128 4.57 -4.67 22.78
CA ARG A 128 3.52 -4.34 23.75
C ARG A 128 4.13 -3.49 24.87
N HIS A 129 4.79 -2.41 24.50
CA HIS A 129 5.34 -1.45 25.43
C HIS A 129 4.46 -0.20 25.50
N ARG A 130 3.62 -0.24 26.54
CA ARG A 130 3.35 0.84 27.50
C ARG A 130 2.51 2.01 27.00
N HIS A 131 1.22 1.96 27.33
CA HIS A 131 0.66 2.94 28.28
C HIS A 131 -0.23 2.18 29.27
N ALA A 132 0.38 1.89 30.42
CA ALA A 132 -0.28 1.90 31.72
C ALA A 132 -0.13 3.32 32.28
#